data_AF-A0A0D8Y872-F1
#
_entry.id   AF-A0A0D8Y872-F1
#
_cell.length_a   1.000
_cell.length_b   1.000
_cell.length_c   1.000
_cell.angle_alpha   90.00
_cell.angle_beta   90.00
_cell.angle_gamma   90.00
#
_symmetry.space_group_name_H-M   'P 1'
#
loop_
_entity.id
_entity.type
_entity.pdbx_description
1 polymer ?
#
loop_
_entity_poly.entity_id
_entity_poly.type
_entity_poly.pdbx_seq_one_letter_code
_entity_poly.pdbx_strand_id
1 'polypeptide(L)'
;MCILDSLHSTLLDDTDLYLVSLLQPLADRSDNLSDVEIEKLPLRLQYYEGTRVKSLQLREKLIDALYQLCNTRHSREHLRKRGVYGILRELDRSMENDEQNSTPTCIGGDGDGVKLKLLTSQQHSTLHTLIGILICDEDDISNDSDFKSNTIT
;
A
#
# COMPACT_ATOMS: atom_id res chain seq x y z
N MET A 1 1.10 -17.96 8.92
CA MET A 1 -0.25 -18.22 8.38
C MET A 1 -1.08 -16.97 8.54
N CYS A 2 -1.53 -16.37 7.44
CA CYS A 2 -2.51 -15.28 7.50
C CYS A 2 -3.88 -15.92 7.72
N ILE A 3 -4.59 -15.49 8.76
CA ILE A 3 -5.84 -16.15 9.21
C ILE A 3 -6.99 -15.91 8.19
N LEU A 4 -6.79 -15.01 7.22
CA LEU A 4 -7.84 -14.48 6.34
C LEU A 4 -7.67 -14.84 4.85
N ASP A 5 -6.70 -15.67 4.46
CA ASP A 5 -6.41 -15.94 3.04
C ASP A 5 -7.65 -16.41 2.25
N SER A 6 -8.50 -17.23 2.87
CA SER A 6 -9.75 -17.71 2.28
C SER A 6 -10.86 -16.65 2.23
N LEU A 7 -10.76 -15.59 3.04
CA LEU A 7 -11.72 -14.50 3.13
C LEU A 7 -11.33 -13.30 2.26
N HIS A 8 -10.09 -13.23 1.75
CA HIS A 8 -9.63 -12.10 0.95
C HIS A 8 -10.51 -11.81 -0.27
N SER A 9 -11.04 -12.84 -0.94
CA SER A 9 -11.97 -12.65 -2.07
C SER A 9 -13.33 -12.11 -1.66
N THR A 10 -13.77 -12.37 -0.43
CA THR A 10 -15.02 -11.81 0.11
C THR A 10 -14.82 -10.39 0.63
N LEU A 11 -13.63 -10.10 1.16
CA LEU A 11 -13.28 -8.82 1.75
C LEU A 11 -12.88 -7.77 0.69
N LEU A 12 -12.27 -8.23 -0.39
CA LEU A 12 -11.97 -7.45 -1.60
C LEU A 12 -13.05 -7.71 -2.66
N ASP A 13 -14.27 -7.32 -2.33
CA ASP A 13 -15.39 -7.36 -3.26
C ASP A 13 -15.37 -6.15 -4.21
N ASP A 14 -16.27 -6.15 -5.19
CA ASP A 14 -16.41 -5.06 -6.16
C ASP A 14 -16.84 -3.73 -5.53
N THR A 15 -17.32 -3.73 -4.28
CA THR A 15 -17.70 -2.49 -3.59
C THR A 15 -16.48 -1.73 -3.07
N ASP A 16 -15.34 -2.40 -2.95
CA ASP A 16 -14.08 -1.88 -2.42
C ASP A 16 -14.20 -1.23 -1.04
N LEU A 17 -15.29 -1.46 -0.31
CA LEU A 17 -15.60 -0.72 0.91
C LEU A 17 -14.53 -0.95 1.98
N TYR A 18 -14.09 -2.20 2.12
CA TYR A 18 -13.02 -2.57 3.05
C TYR A 18 -11.68 -1.98 2.63
N LEU A 19 -11.33 -2.10 1.35
CA LEU A 19 -10.09 -1.55 0.80
C LEU A 19 -10.02 -0.03 0.99
N VAL A 20 -11.09 0.70 0.65
CA VAL A 20 -11.20 2.14 0.85
C VAL A 20 -11.05 2.50 2.34
N SER A 21 -11.65 1.72 3.24
CA SER A 21 -11.54 1.96 4.68
C SER A 21 -10.10 1.82 5.21
N LEU A 22 -9.26 1.00 4.56
CA LEU A 22 -7.84 0.88 4.89
C LEU A 22 -6.99 1.99 4.27
N LEU A 23 -7.31 2.41 3.04
CA LEU A 23 -6.53 3.40 2.29
C LEU A 23 -6.85 4.84 2.69
N GLN A 24 -8.10 5.13 3.03
CA GLN A 24 -8.55 6.49 3.36
C GLN A 24 -7.75 7.13 4.51
N PRO A 25 -7.43 6.42 5.62
CA PRO A 25 -6.59 6.97 6.68
C PRO A 25 -5.11 7.12 6.29
N LEU A 26 -4.67 6.47 5.21
CA LEU A 26 -3.31 6.54 4.67
C LEU A 26 -3.16 7.59 3.57
N ALA A 27 -4.24 7.99 2.91
CA ALA A 27 -4.24 9.03 1.89
C ALA A 27 -4.16 10.43 2.50
N ASP A 28 -3.56 11.37 1.76
CA ASP A 28 -3.51 12.78 2.09
C ASP A 28 -3.84 13.63 0.86
N ARG A 29 -4.52 14.77 1.05
CA ARG A 29 -4.79 15.74 -0.03
C ARG A 29 -3.51 16.30 -0.69
N SER A 30 -2.37 16.21 -0.03
CA SER A 30 -1.07 16.66 -0.54
C SER A 30 -0.31 15.59 -1.33
N ASP A 31 -0.89 14.39 -1.47
CA ASP A 31 -0.32 13.31 -2.27
C ASP A 31 -0.30 13.72 -3.76
N ASN A 32 0.84 13.50 -4.41
CA ASN A 32 1.10 13.85 -5.80
C ASN A 32 0.83 12.63 -6.69
N LEU A 33 -0.45 12.33 -6.88
CA LEU A 33 -0.90 11.27 -7.78
C LEU A 33 -1.15 11.84 -9.18
N SER A 34 -0.71 11.12 -10.20
CA SER A 34 -1.04 11.47 -11.59
C SER A 34 -2.52 11.18 -11.90
N ASP A 35 -3.08 11.86 -12.91
CA ASP A 35 -4.48 11.66 -13.32
C ASP A 35 -4.81 10.18 -13.61
N VAL A 36 -3.85 9.44 -14.20
CA VAL A 36 -3.97 8.01 -14.49
C VAL A 36 -3.99 7.16 -13.22
N GLU A 37 -3.25 7.57 -12.18
CA GLU A 37 -3.29 6.89 -10.88
C GLU A 37 -4.59 7.18 -10.15
N ILE A 38 -5.07 8.43 -10.20
CA ILE A 38 -6.35 8.86 -9.60
C ILE A 38 -7.51 8.11 -10.25
N GLU A 39 -7.54 7.97 -11.59
CA GLU A 39 -8.61 7.29 -12.31
C GLU A 39 -8.76 5.81 -11.89
N LYS A 40 -7.66 5.16 -11.50
CA LYS A 40 -7.66 3.77 -11.00
C LYS A 40 -8.22 3.63 -9.59
N LEU A 41 -8.21 4.70 -8.79
CA LEU A 41 -8.68 4.63 -7.41
C LEU A 41 -10.20 4.40 -7.36
N PRO A 42 -10.70 3.71 -6.33
CA PRO A 42 -12.14 3.70 -6.04
C PRO A 42 -12.70 5.12 -5.95
N LEU A 43 -13.94 5.32 -6.41
CA LEU A 43 -14.58 6.64 -6.54
C LEU A 43 -14.50 7.50 -5.25
N ARG A 44 -14.57 6.87 -4.08
CA ARG A 44 -14.47 7.56 -2.78
C ARG A 44 -13.11 8.20 -2.51
N LEU A 45 -12.04 7.68 -3.12
CA LEU A 45 -10.67 8.17 -2.95
C LEU A 45 -10.27 9.16 -4.04
N GLN A 46 -10.91 9.14 -5.22
CA GLN A 46 -10.59 10.06 -6.32
C GLN A 46 -10.75 11.54 -5.94
N TYR A 47 -11.70 11.83 -5.05
CA TYR A 47 -12.01 13.18 -4.57
C TYR A 47 -11.74 13.34 -3.07
N TYR A 48 -10.79 12.57 -2.53
CA TYR A 48 -10.49 12.62 -1.10
C TYR A 48 -9.70 13.88 -0.75
N GLU A 49 -10.33 14.79 0.00
CA GLU A 49 -9.72 16.04 0.48
C GLU A 49 -9.25 15.95 1.95
N GLY A 50 -9.26 14.75 2.53
CA GLY A 50 -8.88 14.55 3.92
C GLY A 50 -7.37 14.57 4.14
N THR A 51 -6.99 14.36 5.41
CA THR A 51 -5.58 14.29 5.83
C THR A 51 -5.26 12.91 6.35
N ARG A 52 -4.02 12.48 6.17
CA ARG A 52 -3.50 11.23 6.71
C ARG A 52 -3.61 11.19 8.23
N VAL A 53 -3.78 9.99 8.79
CA VAL A 53 -3.81 9.81 10.23
C VAL A 53 -2.45 10.18 10.86
N LYS A 54 -2.48 10.91 11.97
CA LYS A 54 -1.25 11.35 12.68
C LYS A 54 -0.60 10.25 13.52
N SER A 55 -1.38 9.25 13.94
CA SER A 55 -0.89 8.17 14.78
C SER A 55 -0.03 7.20 13.98
N LEU A 56 1.28 7.13 14.29
CA LEU A 56 2.21 6.20 13.67
C LEU A 56 1.78 4.75 13.88
N GLN A 57 1.36 4.38 15.09
CA GLN A 57 0.89 3.02 15.40
C GLN A 57 -0.32 2.61 14.55
N LEU A 58 -1.22 3.55 14.23
CA LEU A 58 -2.35 3.22 13.36
C LEU A 58 -1.87 3.00 11.92
N ARG A 59 -0.93 3.82 11.42
CA ARG A 59 -0.34 3.61 10.09
C ARG A 59 0.33 2.23 10.01
N GLU A 60 1.06 1.82 11.03
CA GLU A 60 1.67 0.47 11.12
C GLU A 60 0.65 -0.63 10.92
N LYS A 61 -0.44 -0.57 11.70
CA LYS A 61 -1.46 -1.61 11.67
C LYS A 61 -2.19 -1.67 10.33
N LEU A 62 -2.35 -0.53 9.66
CA LEU A 62 -2.93 -0.46 8.32
C LEU A 62 -1.98 -1.04 7.26
N ILE A 63 -0.67 -0.74 7.34
CA ILE A 63 0.34 -1.31 6.44
C ILE A 63 0.45 -2.83 6.66
N ASP A 64 0.49 -3.30 7.91
CA ASP A 64 0.49 -4.73 8.25
C ASP A 64 -0.74 -5.44 7.68
N ALA A 65 -1.92 -4.81 7.74
CA ALA A 65 -3.15 -5.36 7.17
C ALA A 65 -3.09 -5.46 5.64
N LEU A 66 -2.56 -4.44 4.96
CA LEU A 66 -2.33 -4.49 3.51
C LEU A 66 -1.30 -5.54 3.13
N TYR A 67 -0.24 -5.71 3.92
CA TYR A 67 0.76 -6.75 3.72
C TYR A 67 0.15 -8.15 3.85
N GLN A 68 -0.70 -8.39 4.85
CA GLN A 68 -1.42 -9.65 5.00
C GLN A 68 -2.35 -9.92 3.81
N LEU A 69 -3.05 -8.89 3.30
CA LEU A 69 -3.87 -9.02 2.11
C LEU A 69 -3.07 -9.50 0.90
N CYS A 70 -1.83 -9.01 0.71
CA CYS A 70 -0.98 -9.38 -0.43
C CYS A 70 -0.51 -10.86 -0.47
N ASN A 71 -0.86 -11.67 0.53
CA ASN A 71 -0.48 -13.08 0.59
C ASN A 71 -1.07 -13.90 -0.57
N THR A 72 -2.27 -13.54 -1.04
CA THR A 72 -2.94 -14.23 -2.17
C THR A 72 -2.67 -13.55 -3.52
N ARG A 73 -2.61 -14.31 -4.61
CA ARG A 73 -2.44 -13.72 -5.97
C ARG A 73 -3.60 -12.80 -6.35
N HIS A 74 -4.83 -13.27 -6.12
CA HIS A 74 -6.05 -12.53 -6.44
C HIS A 74 -6.10 -11.13 -5.80
N SER A 75 -5.74 -11.03 -4.52
CA SER A 75 -5.70 -9.75 -3.83
C SER A 75 -4.63 -8.83 -4.41
N ARG A 76 -3.43 -9.32 -4.74
CA ARG A 76 -2.38 -8.49 -5.36
C ARG A 76 -2.86 -7.88 -6.67
N GLU A 77 -3.50 -8.67 -7.52
CA GLU A 77 -4.09 -8.20 -8.77
C GLU A 77 -5.18 -7.15 -8.52
N HIS A 78 -6.04 -7.38 -7.52
CA HIS A 78 -7.09 -6.42 -7.13
C HIS A 78 -6.51 -5.09 -6.64
N LEU A 79 -5.52 -5.13 -5.74
CA LEU A 79 -4.86 -3.94 -5.19
C LEU A 79 -4.17 -3.12 -6.29
N ARG A 80 -3.55 -3.77 -7.29
CA ARG A 80 -2.93 -3.06 -8.44
C ARG A 80 -3.96 -2.40 -9.32
N LYS A 81 -5.05 -3.10 -9.64
CA LYS A 81 -6.18 -2.56 -10.42
C LYS A 81 -6.79 -1.33 -9.77
N ARG A 82 -6.78 -1.25 -8.43
CA ARG A 82 -7.31 -0.14 -7.63
C ARG A 82 -6.30 0.96 -7.31
N GLY A 83 -5.12 0.96 -7.94
CA GLY A 83 -4.15 2.06 -7.82
C GLY A 83 -3.47 2.18 -6.45
N VAL A 84 -3.49 1.12 -5.63
CA VAL A 84 -2.96 1.14 -4.24
C VAL A 84 -1.47 1.49 -4.18
N TYR A 85 -0.70 1.11 -5.21
CA TYR A 85 0.71 1.45 -5.34
C TYR A 85 0.97 2.96 -5.22
N GLY A 86 0.14 3.80 -5.88
CA GLY A 86 0.31 5.25 -5.85
C GLY A 86 0.23 5.79 -4.43
N ILE A 87 -0.79 5.38 -3.67
CA ILE A 87 -0.98 5.81 -2.27
C ILE A 87 0.20 5.38 -1.40
N LEU A 88 0.70 4.16 -1.56
CA LEU A 88 1.82 3.65 -0.76
C LEU A 88 3.15 4.36 -1.09
N ARG A 89 3.39 4.71 -2.36
CA ARG A 89 4.56 5.51 -2.76
C ARG A 89 4.56 6.89 -2.09
N GLU A 90 3.41 7.55 -2.08
CA GLU A 90 3.26 8.88 -1.48
C GLU A 90 3.39 8.82 0.06
N LEU A 91 2.90 7.73 0.66
CA LEU A 91 3.10 7.43 2.07
C LEU A 91 4.58 7.24 2.40
N ASP A 92 5.33 6.47 1.61
CA ASP A 92 6.78 6.25 1.78
C ASP A 92 7.54 7.57 1.75
N ARG A 93 7.31 8.38 0.71
CA ARG A 93 7.92 9.72 0.57
C ARG A 93 7.63 10.60 1.78
N SER A 94 6.42 10.53 2.33
CA SER A 94 6.06 11.36 3.47
C SER A 94 6.76 10.93 4.76
N MET A 95 7.01 9.63 4.95
CA MET A 95 7.73 9.13 6.12
C MET A 95 9.21 9.52 6.08
N GLU A 96 9.86 9.52 4.91
CA GLU A 96 11.23 10.03 4.75
C GLU A 96 11.36 11.49 5.18
N ASN A 97 10.34 12.32 4.88
CA ASN A 97 10.30 13.72 5.28
C ASN A 97 10.09 13.89 6.81
N ASP A 98 9.27 13.03 7.44
CA ASP A 98 9.06 13.02 8.90
C ASP A 98 10.37 12.69 9.65
N GLU A 99 11.21 11.80 9.11
CA GLU A 99 12.53 11.46 9.69
C GLU A 99 13.53 12.62 9.61
N GLN A 100 13.50 13.44 8.56
CA GLN A 100 14.44 14.54 8.36
C GLN A 100 14.09 15.80 9.16
N ASN A 101 12.82 16.00 9.51
CA ASN A 101 12.40 17.05 10.44
C ASN A 101 12.67 16.69 11.92
N SER A 102 12.89 15.41 12.21
CA SER A 102 13.26 14.95 13.54
C SER A 102 14.78 15.10 13.76
N THR A 103 15.27 16.34 13.75
CA THR A 103 16.65 16.64 14.18
C THR A 103 16.90 16.06 15.57
N PRO A 104 18.04 15.38 15.83
CA PRO A 104 18.34 14.88 17.15
C PRO A 104 18.73 16.06 18.04
N THR A 105 17.75 16.65 18.73
CA THR A 105 18.07 17.43 19.92
C THR A 105 18.51 16.44 20.98
N CYS A 106 19.83 16.31 21.12
CA CYS A 106 20.47 15.59 22.21
C CYS A 106 20.22 16.34 23.53
N ILE A 107 19.08 16.08 24.16
CA ILE A 107 18.90 16.30 25.59
C ILE A 107 18.41 14.98 26.18
N GLY A 108 19.25 14.41 27.04
CA GLY A 108 19.10 13.05 27.57
C GLY A 108 17.81 12.83 28.34
N GLY A 109 17.40 11.56 28.40
CA GLY A 109 16.28 11.09 29.20
C GLY A 109 15.58 9.89 28.56
N ASP A 110 15.88 8.71 29.09
CA ASP A 110 15.10 7.47 29.05
C ASP A 110 14.82 6.79 27.68
N GLY A 111 15.00 5.46 27.64
CA GLY A 111 15.12 4.62 26.44
C GLY A 111 13.90 4.45 25.53
N ASP A 112 12.98 5.41 25.50
CA ASP A 112 11.76 5.38 24.68
C ASP A 112 12.01 5.78 23.22
N GLY A 113 12.93 6.72 22.96
CA GLY A 113 13.26 7.17 21.60
C GLY A 113 13.96 6.12 20.73
N VAL A 114 14.67 5.17 21.32
CA VAL A 114 15.34 4.07 20.60
C VAL A 114 14.33 3.07 20.05
N LYS A 115 13.25 2.83 20.79
CA LYS A 115 12.15 1.94 20.37
C LYS A 115 11.43 2.56 19.17
N LEU A 116 11.09 3.84 19.23
CA LEU A 116 10.43 4.54 18.13
C LEU A 116 11.23 4.46 16.82
N LYS A 117 12.55 4.68 16.88
CA LYS A 117 13.43 4.63 15.70
C LYS A 117 13.56 3.23 15.09
N LEU A 118 13.57 2.19 15.93
CA LEU A 118 13.60 0.80 15.48
C LEU A 118 12.27 0.36 14.86
N LEU A 119 11.14 0.79 15.43
CA LEU A 119 9.81 0.56 14.82
C LEU A 119 9.73 1.26 13.47
N THR A 120 10.17 2.51 13.33
CA THR A 120 10.21 3.21 12.04
C THR A 120 11.09 2.54 11.01
N SER A 121 12.25 2.01 11.43
CA SER A 121 13.10 1.21 10.53
C SER A 121 12.41 -0.08 10.04
N GLN A 122 11.66 -0.76 10.92
CA GLN A 122 10.89 -1.95 10.56
C GLN A 122 9.68 -1.61 9.66
N GLN A 123 9.02 -0.48 9.90
CA GLN A 123 7.92 0.04 9.08
C GLN A 123 8.37 0.31 7.65
N HIS A 124 9.51 0.99 7.48
CA HIS A 124 10.10 1.25 6.16
C HIS A 124 10.39 -0.06 5.43
N SER A 125 10.88 -1.09 6.14
CA SER A 125 11.14 -2.40 5.55
C SER A 125 9.86 -3.10 5.07
N THR A 126 8.78 -3.10 5.87
CA THR A 126 7.50 -3.71 5.47
C THR A 126 6.84 -2.95 4.33
N LEU A 127 6.82 -1.62 4.38
CA LEU A 127 6.26 -0.80 3.31
C LEU A 127 7.04 -1.00 2.01
N HIS A 128 8.37 -0.91 2.04
CA HIS A 128 9.19 -1.11 0.85
C HIS A 128 8.99 -2.52 0.24
N THR A 129 8.85 -3.54 1.09
CA THR A 129 8.49 -4.89 0.63
C THR A 129 7.11 -4.91 -0.04
N LEU A 130 6.11 -4.24 0.53
CA LEU A 130 4.77 -4.13 -0.04
C LEU A 130 4.76 -3.39 -1.38
N ILE A 131 5.51 -2.29 -1.49
CA ILE A 131 5.74 -1.58 -2.74
C ILE A 131 6.36 -2.52 -3.78
N GLY A 132 7.43 -3.24 -3.44
CA GLY A 132 8.07 -4.20 -4.35
C GLY A 132 7.11 -5.29 -4.82
N ILE A 133 6.27 -5.82 -3.92
CA ILE A 133 5.23 -6.80 -4.23
C ILE A 133 4.18 -6.23 -5.20
N LEU A 134 3.88 -4.93 -5.17
CA LEU A 134 2.89 -4.29 -6.05
C LEU A 134 3.49 -3.75 -7.35
N ILE A 135 4.80 -3.50 -7.41
CA ILE A 135 5.51 -3.09 -8.64
C ILE A 135 5.77 -4.28 -9.56
N CYS A 136 6.21 -5.43 -9.03
CA CYS A 136 6.57 -6.58 -9.85
C CYS A 136 5.32 -7.28 -10.40
N ASP A 137 4.81 -6.90 -11.57
CA ASP A 137 3.72 -7.63 -12.26
C ASP A 137 4.16 -9.06 -12.56
N GLU A 138 3.47 -10.05 -11.99
CA GLU A 138 3.70 -11.47 -12.33
C GLU A 138 3.18 -11.82 -13.74
N ASP A 139 2.58 -10.85 -14.43
CA ASP A 139 2.04 -10.99 -15.77
C ASP A 139 3.11 -10.97 -16.87
N ASP A 140 4.38 -10.63 -16.56
CA ASP A 140 5.50 -10.75 -17.52
C ASP A 140 5.92 -12.21 -17.81
N ILE A 141 5.31 -13.21 -17.15
CA ILE A 141 5.61 -14.64 -17.37
C ILE A 141 4.53 -15.35 -18.20
N SER A 142 3.42 -14.69 -18.52
CA SER A 142 2.25 -15.34 -19.15
C SER A 142 1.74 -14.62 -20.38
N ASN A 143 2.55 -14.48 -21.45
CA ASN A 143 1.99 -14.19 -22.77
C ASN A 143 2.87 -14.57 -23.96
N ASP A 144 3.40 -15.79 -24.00
CA ASP A 144 3.97 -16.35 -25.24
C ASP A 144 3.49 -17.78 -25.54
N SER A 145 2.22 -18.06 -25.23
CA SER A 145 1.56 -19.32 -25.59
C SER A 145 0.30 -19.12 -26.43
N ASP A 146 0.28 -18.08 -27.28
CA ASP A 146 -0.81 -17.87 -28.24
C ASP A 146 -0.26 -17.57 -29.65
N PHE A 147 0.68 -18.39 -30.12
CA PHE A 147 0.98 -18.47 -31.55
C PHE A 147 0.08 -19.50 -32.23
N LYS A 148 -1.15 -19.03 -32.54
CA LYS A 148 -2.01 -19.45 -33.65
C LYS A 148 -2.30 -20.95 -33.77
N SER A 149 -3.34 -21.38 -33.08
CA SER A 149 -4.25 -22.36 -33.68
C SER A 149 -5.25 -21.64 -34.59
N ASN A 150 -5.38 -22.18 -35.81
CA ASN A 150 -6.42 -21.95 -36.84
C ASN A 150 -6.14 -20.86 -37.89
N THR A 151 -5.85 -21.29 -39.12
CA THR A 151 -6.77 -21.13 -40.28
C THR A 151 -6.35 -22.08 -41.42
N ILE A 152 -7.08 -23.19 -41.54
CA ILE A 152 -7.69 -23.77 -42.77
C ILE A 152 -7.04 -23.38 -44.11
N THR A 153 -6.45 -24.36 -44.82
CA THR A 153 -6.86 -24.87 -46.16
C THR A 153 -6.09 -26.17 -46.44
#